data_AF-A0A443RUY8-F1
#
_entry.id   AF-A0A443RUY8-F1
#
_cell.length_a   1.000
_cell.length_b   1.000
_cell.length_c   1.000
_cell.angle_alpha   90.00
_cell.angle_beta   90.00
_cell.angle_gamma   90.00
#
_symmetry.space_group_name_H-M   'P 1'
#
loop_
_entity.id
_entity.type
_entity.pdbx_description
1 polymer ?
#
loop_
_entity_poly.entity_id
_entity_poly.type
_entity_poly.pdbx_seq_one_letter_code
_entity_poly.pdbx_strand_id
1 'polypeptide(L)'
;MQDYRVKECLTKCVENIIRSVADSTRVKDLHYAILLKTRDDSPKIRFNALHIYHQLALAMKGEYLPLLPEAVSFLAELNEDDSPDVQKLLVTVFHDIEEIIGEPISEYF
;
A
#
# COMPACT_ATOMS: atom_id res chain seq x y z
N MET A 1 -4.02 -21.58 -4.01
CA MET A 1 -4.91 -21.36 -2.84
C MET A 1 -4.47 -20.17 -1.96
N GLN A 2 -3.16 -19.92 -1.77
CA GLN A 2 -2.69 -18.82 -0.91
C GLN A 2 -2.89 -17.42 -1.52
N ASP A 3 -2.67 -17.23 -2.83
CA ASP A 3 -2.94 -15.95 -3.52
C ASP A 3 -4.42 -15.60 -3.58
N TYR A 4 -5.30 -16.60 -3.60
CA TYR A 4 -6.76 -16.40 -3.56
C TYR A 4 -7.17 -15.70 -2.26
N ARG A 5 -6.61 -16.11 -1.11
CA ARG A 5 -6.97 -15.50 0.18
C ARG A 5 -6.57 -14.04 0.27
N VAL A 6 -5.41 -13.67 -0.29
CA VAL A 6 -4.96 -12.28 -0.26
C VAL A 6 -5.83 -11.43 -1.18
N LYS A 7 -5.93 -11.82 -2.46
CA LYS A 7 -6.64 -11.04 -3.48
C LYS A 7 -8.16 -11.01 -3.26
N GLU A 8 -8.77 -12.12 -2.91
CA GLU A 8 -10.23 -12.23 -2.85
C GLU A 8 -10.83 -12.00 -1.47
N CYS A 9 -10.06 -12.22 -0.40
CA CYS A 9 -10.55 -12.01 0.96
C CYS A 9 -9.94 -10.77 1.60
N LEU A 10 -8.60 -10.66 1.61
CA LEU A 10 -7.93 -9.60 2.35
C LEU A 10 -8.14 -8.23 1.69
N THR A 11 -8.00 -8.14 0.36
CA THR A 11 -8.30 -6.89 -0.37
C THR A 11 -9.73 -6.43 -0.15
N LYS A 12 -10.72 -7.34 -0.31
CA LYS A 12 -12.14 -7.00 -0.08
C LYS A 12 -12.43 -6.61 1.37
N CYS A 13 -11.79 -7.26 2.33
CA CYS A 13 -11.89 -6.87 3.74
C CYS A 13 -11.36 -5.46 3.97
N VAL A 14 -10.19 -5.13 3.42
CA VAL A 14 -9.58 -3.80 3.57
C VAL A 14 -10.44 -2.73 2.91
N GLU A 15 -10.92 -2.95 1.69
CA GLU A 15 -11.86 -2.03 1.03
C GLU A 15 -13.14 -1.83 1.86
N ASN A 16 -13.73 -2.91 2.37
CA ASN A 16 -14.94 -2.82 3.18
C ASN A 16 -14.69 -2.09 4.50
N ILE A 17 -13.51 -2.28 5.12
CA ILE A 17 -13.13 -1.51 6.32
C ILE A 17 -13.04 -0.03 5.98
N ILE A 18 -12.31 0.35 4.92
CA ILE A 18 -12.18 1.75 4.51
C ILE A 18 -13.55 2.39 4.26
N ARG A 19 -14.44 1.70 3.53
CA ARG A 19 -15.80 2.19 3.25
C ARG A 19 -16.69 2.29 4.51
N SER A 20 -16.44 1.45 5.51
CA SER A 20 -17.27 1.38 6.73
C SER A 20 -16.73 2.24 7.88
N VAL A 21 -15.49 2.71 7.77
CA VAL A 21 -14.84 3.49 8.82
C VAL A 21 -15.25 4.95 8.67
N ALA A 22 -16.12 5.39 9.58
CA ALA A 22 -16.47 6.81 9.76
C ALA A 22 -15.40 7.60 10.56
N ASP A 23 -14.38 6.91 11.10
CA ASP A 23 -13.36 7.45 12.00
C ASP A 23 -11.95 7.36 11.38
N SER A 24 -11.41 8.51 10.97
CA SER A 24 -10.12 8.62 10.29
C SER A 24 -8.93 8.07 11.10
N THR A 25 -9.04 7.97 12.43
CA THR A 25 -7.95 7.41 13.27
C THR A 25 -7.74 5.91 13.02
N ARG A 26 -8.81 5.16 12.80
CA ARG A 26 -8.73 3.71 12.56
C ARG A 26 -8.17 3.36 11.19
N VAL A 27 -8.34 4.25 10.21
CA VAL A 27 -7.73 4.12 8.88
C VAL A 27 -6.23 4.29 8.97
N LYS A 28 -5.74 5.27 9.75
CA LYS A 28 -4.31 5.48 10.00
C LYS A 28 -3.65 4.27 10.64
N ASP A 29 -4.25 3.71 11.70
CA ASP A 29 -3.72 2.52 12.37
C ASP A 29 -3.62 1.32 11.42
N LEU A 30 -4.64 1.12 10.58
CA LEU A 30 -4.64 0.06 9.58
C LEU A 30 -3.57 0.28 8.50
N HIS A 31 -3.49 1.50 7.97
CA HIS A 31 -2.49 1.88 6.97
C HIS A 31 -1.07 1.63 7.49
N TYR A 32 -0.76 2.08 8.70
CA TYR A 32 0.54 1.84 9.32
C TYR A 32 0.80 0.35 9.57
N ALA A 33 -0.21 -0.41 10.03
CA ALA A 33 -0.07 -1.85 10.23
C ALA A 33 0.24 -2.61 8.93
N ILE A 34 -0.30 -2.17 7.80
CA ILE A 34 0.01 -2.73 6.47
C ILE A 34 1.44 -2.36 6.07
N LEU A 35 1.85 -1.09 6.26
CA LEU A 35 3.22 -0.64 5.97
C LEU A 35 4.27 -1.42 6.76
N LEU A 36 4.04 -1.71 8.04
CA LEU A 36 4.96 -2.55 8.82
C LEU A 36 5.18 -3.94 8.21
N LYS A 37 4.23 -4.48 7.44
CA LYS A 37 4.37 -5.77 6.75
C LYS A 37 5.19 -5.70 5.47
N THR A 38 5.50 -4.51 4.97
CA THR A 38 6.45 -4.36 3.85
C THR A 38 7.90 -4.55 4.29
N ARG A 39 8.18 -4.64 5.59
CA ARG A 39 9.50 -4.93 6.17
C ARG A 39 9.68 -6.39 6.63
N ASP A 40 8.80 -7.28 6.21
CA ASP A 40 8.88 -8.69 6.60
C ASP A 40 10.04 -9.40 5.89
N ASP A 41 10.71 -10.34 6.56
CA ASP A 41 11.81 -11.12 5.99
C ASP A 41 11.36 -11.93 4.75
N SER A 42 10.07 -12.29 4.69
CA SER A 42 9.51 -13.02 3.56
C SER A 42 9.17 -12.07 2.40
N PRO A 43 9.80 -12.20 1.22
CA PRO A 43 9.46 -11.38 0.04
C PRO A 43 8.00 -11.57 -0.39
N LYS A 44 7.43 -12.75 -0.12
CA LYS A 44 6.01 -13.02 -0.37
C LYS A 44 5.09 -12.20 0.54
N ILE A 45 5.47 -11.99 1.81
CA ILE A 45 4.68 -11.15 2.71
C ILE A 45 4.80 -9.69 2.29
N ARG A 46 6.02 -9.22 1.96
CA ARG A 46 6.24 -7.86 1.45
C ARG A 46 5.43 -7.57 0.19
N PHE A 47 5.46 -8.47 -0.79
CA PHE A 47 4.65 -8.36 -2.01
C PHE A 47 3.16 -8.22 -1.71
N ASN A 48 2.62 -9.09 -0.83
CA ASN A 48 1.21 -9.04 -0.48
C ASN A 48 0.87 -7.77 0.31
N ALA A 49 1.74 -7.32 1.21
CA ALA A 49 1.57 -6.07 1.94
C ALA A 49 1.55 -4.87 1.00
N LEU A 50 2.49 -4.79 0.04
CA LEU A 50 2.52 -3.76 -1.00
C LEU A 50 1.26 -3.81 -1.87
N HIS A 51 0.77 -5.00 -2.22
CA HIS A 51 -0.48 -5.15 -2.96
C HIS A 51 -1.68 -4.60 -2.17
N ILE A 52 -1.79 -4.92 -0.87
CA ILE A 52 -2.89 -4.45 -0.03
C ILE A 52 -2.80 -2.93 0.17
N TYR A 53 -1.60 -2.40 0.42
CA TYR A 53 -1.32 -0.97 0.49
C TYR A 53 -1.81 -0.26 -0.78
N HIS A 54 -1.48 -0.81 -1.94
CA HIS A 54 -1.90 -0.28 -3.22
C HIS A 54 -3.43 -0.20 -3.34
N GLN A 55 -4.13 -1.29 -3.00
CA GLN A 55 -5.59 -1.31 -3.06
C GLN A 55 -6.23 -0.33 -2.07
N LEU A 56 -5.62 -0.11 -0.90
CA LEU A 56 -6.06 0.91 0.05
C LEU A 56 -5.92 2.32 -0.54
N ALA A 57 -4.77 2.66 -1.14
CA ALA A 57 -4.55 3.95 -1.78
C ALA A 57 -5.57 4.19 -2.91
N LEU A 58 -5.78 3.20 -3.78
CA LEU A 58 -6.79 3.25 -4.85
C LEU A 58 -8.22 3.42 -4.32
N ALA A 59 -8.55 2.78 -3.19
CA ALA A 59 -9.87 2.90 -2.59
C ALA A 59 -10.13 4.30 -2.00
N MET A 60 -9.09 4.94 -1.42
CA MET A 60 -9.17 6.27 -0.82
C MET A 60 -9.07 7.41 -1.84
N LYS A 61 -8.40 7.19 -2.98
CA LYS A 61 -8.20 8.19 -4.04
C LYS A 61 -7.64 9.49 -3.46
N GLY A 62 -8.24 10.64 -3.78
CA GLY A 62 -7.77 11.96 -3.32
C GLY A 62 -7.73 12.14 -1.80
N GLU A 63 -8.43 11.30 -1.03
CA GLU A 63 -8.33 11.30 0.45
C GLU A 63 -7.05 10.64 0.98
N TYR A 64 -6.24 10.04 0.09
CA TYR A 64 -5.01 9.35 0.47
C TYR A 64 -3.84 10.29 0.79
N LEU A 65 -3.80 11.48 0.18
CA LEU A 65 -2.66 12.40 0.28
C LEU A 65 -2.18 12.69 1.73
N PRO A 66 -3.06 12.88 2.74
CA PRO A 66 -2.64 13.08 4.13
C PRO A 66 -1.93 11.90 4.79
N LEU A 67 -2.04 10.69 4.23
CA LEU A 67 -1.38 9.47 4.71
C LEU A 67 -0.06 9.17 4.00
N LEU A 68 0.16 9.75 2.81
CA LEU A 68 1.37 9.50 2.02
C LEU A 68 2.67 9.76 2.79
N PRO A 69 2.82 10.83 3.61
CA PRO A 69 4.06 11.06 4.36
C PRO A 69 4.47 9.89 5.28
N GLU A 70 3.50 9.15 5.81
CA GLU A 70 3.76 7.98 6.68
C GLU A 70 4.31 6.79 5.87
N ALA A 71 4.01 6.72 4.57
CA ALA A 71 4.43 5.64 3.67
C ALA A 71 5.81 5.86 3.03
N VAL A 72 6.27 7.12 2.89
CA VAL A 72 7.49 7.49 2.15
C VAL A 72 8.69 6.62 2.52
N SER A 73 9.03 6.53 3.82
CA SER A 73 10.19 5.74 4.27
C SER A 73 10.09 4.26 3.90
N PHE A 74 8.89 3.67 3.96
CA PHE A 74 8.66 2.27 3.60
C PHE A 74 8.76 2.04 2.10
N LEU A 75 8.28 2.99 1.30
CA LEU A 75 8.40 2.93 -0.15
C LEU A 75 9.84 3.09 -0.61
N ALA A 76 10.66 3.88 0.11
CA ALA A 76 12.07 4.07 -0.20
C ALA A 76 12.84 2.77 0.03
N GLU A 77 12.58 2.11 1.16
CA GLU A 77 13.14 0.78 1.45
C GLU A 77 12.70 -0.26 0.42
N LEU A 78 11.43 -0.28 0.03
CA LEU A 78 10.93 -1.18 -1.02
C LEU A 78 11.54 -0.90 -2.39
N ASN A 79 11.91 0.35 -2.66
CA ASN A 79 12.59 0.71 -3.90
C ASN A 79 14.00 0.10 -3.98
N GLU A 80 14.60 -0.22 -2.84
CA GLU A 80 15.87 -0.95 -2.72
C GLU A 80 15.69 -2.48 -2.56
N ASP A 81 14.46 -3.01 -2.63
CA ASP A 81 14.15 -4.44 -2.44
C ASP A 81 14.81 -5.32 -3.52
N ASP A 82 15.33 -6.47 -3.13
CA ASP A 82 16.02 -7.42 -4.01
C ASP A 82 15.07 -8.36 -4.77
N SER A 83 13.78 -8.41 -4.40
CA SER A 83 12.78 -9.26 -5.03
C SER A 83 12.25 -8.66 -6.34
N PRO A 84 12.41 -9.34 -7.49
CA PRO A 84 11.91 -8.85 -8.77
C PRO A 84 10.38 -8.67 -8.81
N ASP A 85 9.64 -9.52 -8.09
CA ASP A 85 8.18 -9.45 -8.04
C ASP A 85 7.71 -8.22 -7.25
N VAL A 86 8.39 -7.90 -6.15
CA VAL A 86 8.11 -6.69 -5.35
C VAL A 86 8.42 -5.45 -6.17
N GLN A 87 9.59 -5.40 -6.81
CA GLN A 87 10.01 -4.28 -7.66
C GLN A 87 9.03 -4.03 -8.80
N LYS A 88 8.61 -5.09 -9.50
CA LYS A 88 7.63 -4.98 -10.58
C LYS A 88 6.29 -4.42 -10.10
N LEU A 89 5.82 -4.85 -8.93
CA LEU A 89 4.60 -4.31 -8.35
C LEU A 89 4.78 -2.86 -7.92
N LEU A 90 5.92 -2.51 -7.31
CA LEU A 90 6.21 -1.15 -6.82
C LEU A 90 6.14 -0.11 -7.93
N VAL A 91 6.65 -0.43 -9.13
CA VAL A 91 6.53 0.45 -10.31
C VAL A 91 5.06 0.76 -10.63
N THR A 92 4.17 -0.25 -10.57
CA THR A 92 2.74 -0.04 -10.77
C THR A 92 2.14 0.81 -9.64
N VAL A 93 2.53 0.56 -8.39
CA VAL A 93 2.05 1.33 -7.24
C VAL A 93 2.45 2.80 -7.33
N PHE A 94 3.69 3.10 -7.74
CA PHE A 94 4.14 4.49 -7.91
C PHE A 94 3.33 5.20 -8.97
N HIS A 95 3.18 4.59 -10.15
CA HIS A 95 2.39 5.17 -11.23
C HIS A 95 0.96 5.50 -10.77
N ASP A 96 0.27 4.55 -10.14
CA ASP A 96 -1.12 4.73 -9.73
C ASP A 96 -1.25 5.76 -8.57
N ILE A 97 -0.24 5.86 -7.69
CA ILE A 97 -0.20 6.90 -6.64
C ILE A 97 0.04 8.27 -7.25
N GLU A 98 0.95 8.41 -8.22
CA GLU A 98 1.20 9.66 -8.94
C GLU A 98 -0.09 10.17 -9.61
N GLU A 99 -0.88 9.28 -10.21
CA GLU A 99 -2.20 9.63 -10.76
C GLU A 99 -3.18 10.12 -9.69
N ILE A 100 -3.15 9.53 -8.49
CA ILE A 100 -4.00 9.95 -7.35
C ILE A 100 -3.61 11.34 -6.83
N ILE A 101 -2.32 11.61 -6.67
CA ILE A 101 -1.83 12.86 -6.05
C ILE A 101 -1.67 14.00 -7.07
N GLY A 102 -1.52 13.67 -8.35
CA GLY A 102 -1.39 14.64 -9.45
C GLY A 102 0.03 15.21 -9.63
N GLU A 103 1.03 14.62 -8.98
CA GLU A 103 2.43 15.02 -9.03
C GLU A 103 3.36 13.81 -8.91
N PRO A 104 4.64 13.92 -9.35
CA PRO A 104 5.60 12.83 -9.25
C PRO A 104 5.86 12.42 -7.79
N ILE A 105 5.84 11.12 -7.50
CA ILE A 105 6.08 10.62 -6.15
C ILE A 105 7.56 10.80 -5.76
N SER A 106 8.44 10.98 -6.75
CA SER A 106 9.86 11.31 -6.58
C SER A 106 10.12 12.55 -5.73
N GLU A 107 9.18 13.50 -5.67
CA GLU A 107 9.31 14.71 -4.83
C GLU A 107 9.31 14.41 -3.32
N TYR A 108 8.94 13.18 -2.94
CA TYR A 108 8.88 12.74 -1.56
C TYR A 108 10.08 11.88 -1.13
N PHE A 109 10.97 11.51 -2.06
CA PHE A 109 12.13 10.62 -1.81
C PHE A 109 13.45 11.38 -1.64
#